data_AF-Q3B707-F1
#
_entry.id   AF-Q3B707-F1
#
_cell.length_a   1.000
_cell.length_b   1.000
_cell.length_c   1.000
_cell.angle_alpha   90.00
_cell.angle_beta   90.00
_cell.angle_gamma   90.00
#
_symmetry.space_group_name_H-M   'P 1'
#
loop_
_entity.id
_entity.type
_entity.pdbx_description
1 polymer ?
#
loop_
_entity_poly.entity_id
_entity_poly.type
_entity_poly.pdbx_seq_one_letter_code
_entity_poly.pdbx_strand_id
1 'polypeptide(L)'
;MADDERKRLEDEKKRKQAETDRKRAEVRARLEEASKAKKAKKGFMTPDRKKKLRLLLRKKAAEELKKEQERKAAERRRIIEERCGKPKNVDDASEANVKSILIQYHKRIIALEGEKYDLEYEVAKKDFEIADLNSQVNDLRGKFMKPTLKKVSKYENKFAKLQKKAAEFNFRNQLKQVKKKEFTLEEEDKEKKPDWSKKGEEKKVKEEEVEA
;
A
#
# COMPACT_ATOMS: atom_id res chain seq x y z
N MET A 1 51.33 30.88 -50.88
CA MET A 1 50.04 31.00 -51.58
C MET A 1 48.99 30.00 -51.06
N ALA A 2 49.32 28.72 -50.83
CA ALA A 2 48.34 27.72 -50.36
C ALA A 2 47.95 27.83 -48.86
N ASP A 3 48.85 28.30 -47.99
CA ASP A 3 48.60 28.38 -46.55
C ASP A 3 47.70 29.56 -46.15
N ASP A 4 47.77 30.69 -46.85
CA ASP A 4 46.90 31.84 -46.62
C ASP A 4 45.44 31.57 -46.98
N GLU A 5 45.21 30.73 -48.00
CA GLU A 5 43.87 30.34 -48.42
C GLU A 5 43.24 29.34 -47.45
N ARG A 6 44.02 28.40 -46.91
CA ARG A 6 43.58 27.49 -45.83
C ARG A 6 43.22 28.24 -44.56
N LYS A 7 44.01 29.24 -44.16
CA LYS A 7 43.75 30.06 -42.98
C LYS A 7 42.45 30.86 -43.11
N ARG A 8 42.17 31.44 -44.29
CA ARG A 8 40.90 32.13 -44.58
C ARG A 8 39.70 31.20 -44.52
N LEU A 9 39.83 29.98 -45.05
CA LEU A 9 38.77 28.96 -45.00
C LEU A 9 38.50 28.45 -43.57
N GLU A 10 39.54 28.32 -42.74
CA GLU A 10 39.40 27.98 -41.33
C GLU A 10 38.75 29.10 -40.51
N ASP A 11 39.13 30.35 -40.75
CA ASP A 11 38.52 31.51 -40.09
C ASP A 11 37.04 31.68 -40.49
N GLU A 12 36.68 31.41 -41.75
CA GLU A 12 35.30 31.44 -42.20
C GLU A 12 34.47 30.30 -41.60
N LYS A 13 35.03 29.09 -41.47
CA LYS A 13 34.39 27.97 -40.76
C LYS A 13 34.18 28.27 -39.28
N LYS A 14 35.17 28.89 -38.63
CA LYS A 14 35.10 29.29 -37.21
C LYS A 14 34.04 30.36 -36.98
N ARG A 15 33.89 31.32 -37.91
CA ARG A 15 32.81 32.32 -37.89
C ARG A 15 31.44 31.69 -38.06
N LYS A 16 31.28 30.78 -39.02
CA LYS A 16 30.02 30.04 -39.24
C LYS A 16 29.65 29.18 -38.02
N GLN A 17 30.62 28.52 -37.41
CA GLN A 17 30.41 27.71 -36.20
C GLN A 17 30.00 28.58 -35.00
N ALA A 18 30.67 29.71 -34.78
CA ALA A 18 30.31 30.66 -33.73
C ALA A 18 28.89 31.25 -33.92
N GLU A 19 28.48 31.51 -35.15
CA GLU A 19 27.14 31.99 -35.46
C GLU A 19 26.08 30.90 -35.19
N THR A 20 26.35 29.64 -35.53
CA THR A 20 25.45 28.53 -35.22
C THR A 20 25.33 28.27 -33.72
N ASP A 21 26.42 28.39 -32.96
CA ASP A 21 26.41 28.19 -31.51
C ASP A 21 25.72 29.36 -30.80
N ARG A 22 25.84 30.59 -31.30
CA ARG A 22 25.05 31.74 -30.82
C ARG A 22 23.56 31.53 -31.05
N LYS A 23 23.16 31.09 -32.25
CA LYS A 23 21.74 30.76 -32.55
C LYS A 23 21.22 29.63 -31.67
N ARG A 24 22.02 28.60 -31.40
CA ARG A 24 21.66 27.49 -30.49
C ARG A 24 21.52 27.96 -29.04
N ALA A 25 22.42 28.82 -28.56
CA ALA A 25 22.35 29.39 -27.22
C ALA A 25 21.11 30.27 -27.04
N GLU A 26 20.76 31.07 -28.04
CA GLU A 26 19.57 31.91 -28.04
C GLU A 26 18.27 31.09 -28.00
N VAL A 27 18.18 30.02 -28.82
CA VAL A 27 17.03 29.09 -28.79
C VAL A 27 16.92 28.40 -27.43
N ARG A 28 18.05 28.01 -26.82
CA ARG A 28 18.08 27.41 -25.49
C ARG A 28 17.64 28.39 -24.41
N ALA A 29 18.09 29.65 -24.47
CA ALA A 29 17.67 30.70 -23.55
C ALA A 29 16.16 30.99 -23.67
N ARG A 30 15.64 31.07 -24.90
CA ARG A 30 14.20 31.25 -25.16
C ARG A 30 13.35 30.09 -24.66
N LEU A 31 13.83 28.85 -24.81
CA LEU A 31 13.17 27.66 -24.25
C LEU A 31 13.19 27.65 -22.72
N GLU A 32 14.31 28.09 -22.11
CA GLU A 32 14.44 28.17 -20.66
C GLU A 32 13.51 29.24 -20.07
N GLU A 33 13.42 30.42 -20.70
CA GLU A 33 12.55 31.52 -20.28
C GLU A 33 11.06 31.17 -20.43
N ALA A 34 10.67 30.52 -21.54
CA ALA A 34 9.32 29.96 -21.70
C ALA A 34 8.99 28.89 -20.64
N SER A 35 9.99 28.13 -20.18
CA SER A 35 9.82 27.16 -19.10
C SER A 35 9.68 27.81 -17.71
N LYS A 36 10.38 28.94 -17.46
CA LYS A 36 10.28 29.73 -16.23
C LYS A 36 8.93 30.44 -16.11
N ALA A 37 8.42 31.00 -17.21
CA ALA A 37 7.08 31.61 -17.25
C ALA A 37 5.95 30.59 -16.97
N LYS A 38 6.12 29.32 -17.39
CA LYS A 38 5.18 28.23 -17.03
C LYS A 38 5.28 27.77 -15.58
N LYS A 39 6.42 27.97 -14.90
CA LYS A 39 6.61 27.65 -13.47
C LYS A 39 6.03 28.69 -12.52
N ALA A 40 5.75 29.92 -13.01
CA ALA A 40 5.21 31.01 -12.20
C ALA A 40 3.72 30.86 -11.83
N LYS A 41 2.95 30.00 -12.53
CA LYS A 41 1.59 29.62 -12.11
C LYS A 41 1.63 28.54 -11.03
N LYS A 42 2.30 28.87 -9.92
CA LYS A 42 2.36 28.06 -8.69
C LYS A 42 1.02 28.19 -7.97
N GLY A 43 0.02 27.48 -8.49
CA GLY A 43 -1.29 27.34 -7.83
C GLY A 43 -1.11 26.88 -6.38
N PHE A 44 -2.09 27.22 -5.55
CA PHE A 44 -2.24 27.04 -4.09
C PHE A 44 -1.64 25.78 -3.43
N MET A 45 -1.25 24.75 -4.21
CA MET A 45 -0.47 23.62 -3.72
C MET A 45 0.71 23.18 -4.59
N THR A 46 1.84 22.89 -3.92
CA THR A 46 2.94 22.10 -4.50
C THR A 46 2.43 20.72 -4.93
N PRO A 47 2.83 20.22 -6.10
CA PRO A 47 2.43 18.90 -6.59
C PRO A 47 2.68 17.77 -5.58
N ASP A 48 3.77 17.85 -4.82
CA ASP A 48 4.12 16.86 -3.78
C ASP A 48 3.13 16.85 -2.62
N ARG A 49 2.70 18.03 -2.12
CA ARG A 49 1.69 18.08 -1.05
C ARG A 49 0.33 17.60 -1.56
N LYS A 50 -0.04 17.89 -2.82
CA LYS A 50 -1.27 17.35 -3.44
C LYS A 50 -1.22 15.82 -3.55
N LYS A 51 -0.07 15.25 -3.91
CA LYS A 51 0.14 13.79 -3.96
C LYS A 51 0.06 13.16 -2.57
N LYS A 52 0.70 13.76 -1.56
CA LYS A 52 0.65 13.31 -0.16
C LYS A 52 -0.78 13.35 0.39
N LEU A 53 -1.53 14.42 0.11
CA LEU A 53 -2.92 14.55 0.56
C LEU A 53 -3.83 13.49 -0.08
N ARG A 54 -3.72 13.24 -1.38
CA ARG A 54 -4.47 12.15 -2.05
C ARG A 54 -4.15 10.78 -1.46
N LEU A 55 -2.89 10.54 -1.07
CA LEU A 55 -2.50 9.29 -0.42
C LEU A 55 -3.16 9.18 0.96
N LEU A 56 -3.14 10.24 1.77
CA LEU A 56 -3.77 10.26 3.08
C LEU A 56 -5.29 10.07 2.99
N LEU A 57 -5.94 10.70 2.01
CA LEU A 57 -7.38 10.53 1.76
C LEU A 57 -7.73 9.08 1.42
N ARG A 58 -6.96 8.42 0.53
CA ARG A 58 -7.19 7.00 0.21
C ARG A 58 -6.92 6.08 1.41
N LYS A 59 -5.88 6.37 2.20
CA LYS A 59 -5.60 5.61 3.42
C LYS A 59 -6.74 5.72 4.42
N LYS A 60 -7.22 6.94 4.68
CA LYS A 60 -8.37 7.18 5.56
C LYS A 60 -9.64 6.51 5.02
N ALA A 61 -9.90 6.61 3.72
CA ALA A 61 -11.05 5.94 3.10
C ALA A 61 -10.99 4.41 3.23
N ALA A 62 -9.80 3.81 3.07
CA ALA A 62 -9.62 2.38 3.25
C ALA A 62 -9.79 1.95 4.73
N GLU A 63 -9.30 2.76 5.66
CA GLU A 63 -9.47 2.54 7.10
C GLU A 63 -10.94 2.63 7.53
N GLU A 64 -11.65 3.69 7.10
CA GLU A 64 -13.08 3.86 7.37
C GLU A 64 -13.91 2.73 6.74
N LEU A 65 -13.58 2.29 5.52
CA LEU A 65 -14.24 1.16 4.88
C LEU A 65 -14.07 -0.13 5.70
N LYS A 66 -12.87 -0.39 6.22
CA LYS A 66 -12.61 -1.56 7.08
C LYS A 66 -13.39 -1.47 8.39
N LYS A 67 -13.39 -0.28 9.02
CA LYS A 67 -14.13 -0.04 10.26
C LYS A 67 -15.64 -0.21 10.08
N GLU A 68 -16.19 0.23 8.95
CA GLU A 68 -17.59 0.01 8.61
C GLU A 68 -17.92 -1.47 8.40
N GLN A 69 -17.03 -2.23 7.72
CA GLN A 69 -17.20 -3.67 7.55
C GLN A 69 -17.21 -4.40 8.91
N GLU A 70 -16.30 -4.04 9.82
CA GLU A 70 -16.26 -4.59 11.17
C GLU A 70 -17.53 -4.24 11.96
N ARG A 71 -18.00 -2.99 11.89
CA ARG A 71 -19.27 -2.56 12.50
C ARG A 71 -20.46 -3.35 11.95
N LYS A 72 -20.56 -3.51 10.63
CA LYS A 72 -21.64 -4.26 9.97
C LYS A 72 -21.59 -5.76 10.34
N ALA A 73 -20.39 -6.33 10.47
CA ALA A 73 -20.22 -7.71 10.91
C ALA A 73 -20.61 -7.91 12.37
N ALA A 74 -20.25 -6.97 13.25
CA ALA A 74 -20.65 -6.98 14.66
C ALA A 74 -22.16 -6.85 14.81
N GLU A 75 -22.79 -5.91 14.10
CA GLU A 75 -24.24 -5.73 14.11
C GLU A 75 -24.97 -6.97 13.55
N ARG A 76 -24.44 -7.58 12.48
CA ARG A 76 -24.97 -8.85 11.97
C ARG A 76 -24.94 -9.95 13.03
N ARG A 77 -23.87 -10.06 13.82
CA ARG A 77 -23.78 -11.04 14.92
C ARG A 77 -24.81 -10.75 16.00
N ARG A 78 -24.93 -9.48 16.42
CA ARG A 78 -25.92 -9.04 17.41
C ARG A 78 -27.35 -9.37 16.98
N ILE A 79 -27.71 -9.06 15.73
CA ILE A 79 -29.06 -9.34 15.20
C ILE A 79 -29.32 -10.85 15.14
N ILE A 80 -28.33 -11.66 14.76
CA ILE A 80 -28.49 -13.12 14.75
C ILE A 80 -28.72 -13.65 16.17
N GLU A 81 -27.95 -13.17 17.14
CA GLU A 81 -28.12 -13.55 18.55
C GLU A 81 -29.51 -13.17 19.09
N GLU A 82 -29.98 -11.96 18.78
CA GLU A 82 -31.32 -11.49 19.16
C GLU A 82 -32.44 -12.30 18.50
N ARG A 83 -32.32 -12.60 17.20
CA ARG A 83 -33.36 -13.32 16.45
C ARG A 83 -33.42 -14.81 16.74
N CYS A 84 -32.26 -15.46 16.89
CA CYS A 84 -32.16 -16.90 17.13
C CYS A 84 -32.28 -17.25 18.61
N GLY A 85 -31.88 -16.36 19.52
CA GLY A 85 -31.93 -16.57 20.95
C GLY A 85 -31.09 -17.76 21.42
N LYS A 86 -31.41 -18.27 22.61
CA LYS A 86 -30.76 -19.46 23.17
C LYS A 86 -31.35 -20.74 22.56
N PRO A 87 -30.54 -21.79 22.36
CA PRO A 87 -31.05 -23.09 21.93
C PRO A 87 -32.09 -23.62 22.92
N LYS A 88 -33.15 -24.26 22.39
CA LYS A 88 -34.18 -24.88 23.22
C LYS A 88 -33.60 -26.12 23.90
N ASN A 89 -33.92 -26.33 25.17
CA ASN A 89 -33.51 -27.54 25.89
C ASN A 89 -34.30 -28.74 25.35
N VAL A 90 -33.58 -29.69 24.77
CA VAL A 90 -34.11 -30.95 24.24
C VAL A 90 -33.70 -32.16 25.06
N ASP A 91 -32.66 -32.04 25.87
CA ASP A 91 -32.06 -33.16 26.62
C ASP A 91 -32.86 -33.48 27.89
N ASP A 92 -33.37 -32.46 28.58
CA ASP A 92 -34.19 -32.62 29.79
C ASP A 92 -35.71 -32.57 29.51
N ALA A 93 -36.10 -32.49 28.24
CA ALA A 93 -37.49 -32.27 27.84
C ALA A 93 -38.27 -33.59 27.73
N SER A 94 -39.54 -33.57 28.13
CA SER A 94 -40.45 -34.69 27.89
C SER A 94 -40.73 -34.89 26.39
N GLU A 95 -41.08 -36.11 25.98
CA GLU A 95 -41.35 -36.44 24.58
C GLU A 95 -42.42 -35.52 23.93
N ALA A 96 -43.47 -35.17 24.68
CA ALA A 96 -44.50 -34.24 24.24
C ALA A 96 -43.95 -32.83 23.99
N ASN A 97 -43.06 -32.35 24.87
CA ASN A 97 -42.41 -31.05 24.72
C ASN A 97 -41.46 -31.04 23.51
N VAL A 98 -40.69 -32.10 23.30
CA VAL A 98 -39.81 -32.26 22.13
C VAL A 98 -40.62 -32.20 20.83
N LYS A 99 -41.74 -32.93 20.73
CA LYS A 99 -42.64 -32.87 19.56
C LYS A 99 -43.18 -31.45 19.31
N SER A 100 -43.58 -30.74 20.36
CA SER A 100 -44.04 -29.36 20.26
C SER A 100 -42.95 -28.42 19.74
N ILE A 101 -41.72 -28.55 20.24
CA ILE A 101 -40.55 -27.76 19.80
C ILE A 101 -40.28 -27.98 18.31
N LEU A 102 -40.30 -29.23 17.83
CA LEU A 102 -40.08 -29.55 16.42
C LEU A 102 -41.13 -28.91 15.52
N ILE A 103 -42.41 -28.99 15.89
CA ILE A 103 -43.51 -28.37 15.13
C ILE A 103 -43.35 -26.85 15.08
N GLN A 104 -42.97 -26.22 16.19
CA GLN A 104 -42.74 -24.77 16.24
C GLN A 104 -41.57 -24.35 15.34
N TYR A 105 -40.45 -25.08 15.37
CA TYR A 105 -39.32 -24.80 14.50
C TYR A 105 -39.68 -24.98 13.02
N HIS A 106 -40.40 -26.05 12.68
CA HIS A 106 -40.81 -26.29 11.31
C HIS A 106 -41.69 -25.16 10.76
N LYS A 107 -42.70 -24.73 11.54
CA LYS A 107 -43.54 -23.57 11.17
C LYS A 107 -42.72 -22.29 10.99
N ARG A 108 -41.76 -22.05 11.88
CA ARG A 108 -40.90 -20.87 11.80
C ARG A 108 -39.98 -20.89 10.58
N ILE A 109 -39.43 -22.06 10.23
CA ILE A 109 -38.59 -22.22 9.03
C ILE A 109 -39.40 -21.90 7.77
N ILE A 110 -40.63 -22.40 7.66
CA ILE A 110 -41.49 -22.12 6.50
C ILE A 110 -41.74 -20.61 6.35
N ALA A 111 -42.08 -19.92 7.45
CA ALA A 111 -42.30 -18.47 7.42
C ALA A 111 -41.03 -17.70 7.01
N LEU A 112 -39.88 -18.06 7.58
CA LEU A 112 -38.60 -17.43 7.28
C LEU A 112 -38.15 -17.66 5.83
N GLU A 113 -38.44 -18.83 5.24
CA GLU A 113 -38.10 -19.09 3.84
C GLU A 113 -38.94 -18.22 2.89
N GLY A 114 -40.22 -17.97 3.23
CA GLY A 114 -41.05 -17.01 2.50
C GLY A 114 -40.50 -15.60 2.57
N GLU A 115 -40.22 -15.09 3.78
CA GLU A 115 -39.61 -13.77 3.97
C GLU A 115 -38.27 -13.62 3.25
N LYS A 116 -37.45 -14.69 3.27
CA LYS A 116 -36.16 -14.73 2.57
C LYS A 116 -36.36 -14.62 1.06
N TYR A 117 -37.30 -15.37 0.49
CA TYR A 117 -37.58 -15.34 -0.95
C TYR A 117 -37.99 -13.93 -1.40
N ASP A 118 -38.89 -13.27 -0.66
CA ASP A 118 -39.32 -11.91 -0.98
C ASP A 118 -38.15 -10.92 -0.97
N LEU A 119 -37.29 -11.00 0.06
CA LEU A 119 -36.08 -10.18 0.16
C LEU A 119 -35.08 -10.46 -0.98
N GLU A 120 -34.86 -11.73 -1.32
CA GLU A 120 -33.97 -12.13 -2.41
C GLU A 120 -34.48 -11.62 -3.76
N TYR A 121 -35.78 -11.72 -4.01
CA TYR A 121 -36.41 -11.20 -5.22
C TYR A 121 -36.26 -9.68 -5.34
N GLU A 122 -36.49 -8.95 -4.24
CA GLU A 122 -36.27 -7.50 -4.22
C GLU A 122 -34.82 -7.11 -4.51
N VAL A 123 -33.85 -7.83 -3.93
CA VAL A 123 -32.42 -7.60 -4.18
C VAL A 123 -32.09 -7.88 -5.65
N ALA A 124 -32.57 -8.99 -6.20
CA ALA A 124 -32.36 -9.34 -7.61
C ALA A 124 -32.93 -8.29 -8.57
N LYS A 125 -34.12 -7.74 -8.26
CA LYS A 125 -34.72 -6.65 -9.03
C LYS A 125 -33.86 -5.38 -9.00
N LYS A 126 -33.36 -5.01 -7.82
CA LYS A 126 -32.46 -3.85 -7.65
C LYS A 126 -31.14 -4.05 -8.38
N ASP A 127 -30.57 -5.27 -8.35
CA ASP A 127 -29.35 -5.59 -9.08
C ASP A 127 -29.54 -5.49 -10.60
N PHE A 128 -30.68 -5.95 -11.12
CA PHE A 128 -31.05 -5.78 -12.52
C PHE A 128 -31.16 -4.31 -12.91
N GLU A 129 -31.83 -3.49 -12.11
CA GLU A 129 -31.96 -2.04 -12.33
C GLU A 129 -30.60 -1.34 -12.30
N ILE A 130 -29.72 -1.70 -11.36
CA ILE A 130 -28.35 -1.18 -11.30
C ILE A 130 -27.55 -1.58 -12.56
N ALA A 131 -27.70 -2.82 -13.03
CA ALA A 131 -27.03 -3.29 -14.24
C ALA A 131 -27.50 -2.51 -15.48
N ASP A 132 -28.81 -2.29 -15.62
CA ASP A 132 -29.38 -1.51 -16.71
C ASP A 132 -28.91 -0.05 -16.68
N LEU A 133 -29.01 0.61 -15.52
CA LEU A 133 -28.51 1.98 -15.34
C LEU A 133 -27.00 2.10 -15.62
N ASN A 134 -26.20 1.12 -15.19
CA ASN A 134 -24.77 1.08 -15.52
C ASN A 134 -24.53 0.94 -17.02
N SER A 135 -25.35 0.15 -17.72
CA SER A 135 -25.30 0.03 -19.18
C SER A 135 -25.58 1.37 -19.85
N GLN A 136 -26.69 2.03 -19.48
CA GLN A 136 -27.08 3.33 -20.00
C GLN A 136 -26.00 4.40 -19.78
N VAL A 137 -25.41 4.45 -18.57
CA VAL A 137 -24.32 5.38 -18.25
C VAL A 137 -23.08 5.11 -19.12
N ASN A 138 -22.77 3.84 -19.40
CA ASN A 138 -21.64 3.50 -20.25
C ASN A 138 -21.88 3.86 -21.73
N ASP A 139 -23.09 3.66 -22.24
CA ASP A 139 -23.46 4.07 -23.60
C ASP A 139 -23.40 5.60 -23.77
N LEU A 140 -23.89 6.36 -22.78
CA LEU A 140 -23.80 7.83 -22.74
C LEU A 140 -22.36 8.35 -22.67
N ARG A 141 -21.48 7.66 -21.93
CA ARG A 141 -20.05 8.00 -21.84
C ARG A 141 -19.27 7.63 -23.11
N GLY A 142 -19.93 7.01 -24.08
CA GLY A 142 -19.35 6.49 -25.30
C GLY A 142 -18.87 5.05 -25.09
N LYS A 143 -19.60 4.10 -25.68
CA LYS A 143 -19.29 2.66 -25.76
C LYS A 143 -17.85 2.34 -26.19
N PHE A 144 -17.21 3.31 -26.86
CA PHE A 144 -15.84 3.26 -27.38
C PHE A 144 -14.94 4.37 -26.80
N MET A 145 -14.93 4.57 -25.49
CA MET A 145 -13.82 5.27 -24.83
C MET A 145 -12.55 4.44 -24.99
N LYS A 146 -11.86 4.57 -26.14
CA LYS A 146 -10.62 3.84 -26.46
C LYS A 146 -9.65 4.03 -25.30
N PRO A 147 -9.39 3.00 -24.48
CA PRO A 147 -8.45 3.14 -23.38
C PRO A 147 -7.12 3.55 -24.00
N THR A 148 -6.54 4.67 -23.55
CA THR A 148 -5.23 5.09 -24.07
C THR A 148 -4.23 3.98 -23.73
N LEU A 149 -3.82 3.21 -24.74
CA LEU A 149 -2.90 2.10 -24.57
C LEU A 149 -1.57 2.66 -24.05
N LYS A 150 -1.32 2.50 -22.75
CA LYS A 150 -0.02 2.82 -22.16
C LYS A 150 0.92 1.66 -22.50
N LYS A 151 2.11 1.97 -23.02
CA LYS A 151 3.19 1.00 -23.17
C LYS A 151 3.65 0.57 -21.78
N VAL A 152 3.09 -0.52 -21.27
CA VAL A 152 3.49 -1.11 -19.99
C VAL A 152 4.48 -2.23 -20.29
N SER A 153 5.74 -2.08 -19.87
CA SER A 153 6.69 -3.18 -19.91
C SER A 153 6.25 -4.25 -18.92
N LYS A 154 6.10 -5.51 -19.39
CA LYS A 154 5.70 -6.67 -18.57
C LYS A 154 6.58 -6.88 -17.33
N TYR A 155 7.82 -6.38 -17.37
CA TYR A 155 8.82 -6.58 -16.31
C TYR A 155 9.07 -5.35 -15.43
N GLU A 156 8.61 -4.15 -15.82
CA GLU A 156 8.90 -2.91 -15.08
C GLU A 156 8.29 -2.90 -13.68
N ASN A 157 7.07 -3.46 -13.53
CA ASN A 157 6.43 -3.62 -12.22
C ASN A 157 7.08 -4.71 -11.36
N LYS A 158 7.70 -5.74 -11.96
CA LYS A 158 8.47 -6.76 -11.24
C LYS A 158 9.84 -6.21 -10.82
N PHE A 159 10.49 -5.44 -11.68
CA PHE A 159 11.79 -4.80 -11.40
C PHE A 159 11.67 -3.70 -10.34
N ALA A 160 10.62 -2.88 -10.37
CA ALA A 160 10.36 -1.88 -9.33
C ALA A 160 10.09 -2.52 -7.94
N LYS A 161 9.46 -3.71 -7.89
CA LYS A 161 9.31 -4.48 -6.65
C LYS A 161 10.64 -5.04 -6.15
N LEU A 162 11.49 -5.53 -7.06
CA LEU A 162 12.84 -6.01 -6.73
C LEU A 162 13.72 -4.88 -6.20
N GLN A 163 13.71 -3.71 -6.85
CA GLN A 163 14.49 -2.54 -6.43
C GLN A 163 14.04 -1.97 -5.08
N LYS A 164 12.73 -1.96 -4.79
CA LYS A 164 12.24 -1.52 -3.46
C LYS A 164 12.66 -2.47 -2.35
N LYS A 165 12.56 -3.79 -2.56
CA LYS A 165 13.04 -4.79 -1.58
C LYS A 165 14.56 -4.72 -1.40
N ALA A 166 15.31 -4.56 -2.50
CA ALA A 166 16.77 -4.41 -2.43
C ALA A 166 17.19 -3.09 -1.77
N ALA A 167 16.47 -1.99 -2.02
CA ALA A 167 16.75 -0.70 -1.36
C ALA A 167 16.37 -0.72 0.12
N GLU A 168 15.25 -1.33 0.52
CA GLU A 168 14.88 -1.53 1.94
C GLU A 168 15.87 -2.45 2.66
N PHE A 169 16.33 -3.52 2.00
CA PHE A 169 17.35 -4.42 2.56
C PHE A 169 18.70 -3.71 2.71
N ASN A 170 19.17 -2.99 1.69
CA ASN A 170 20.44 -2.26 1.77
C ASN A 170 20.40 -1.10 2.77
N PHE A 171 19.34 -0.30 2.83
CA PHE A 171 19.27 0.81 3.79
C PHE A 171 19.20 0.33 5.26
N ARG A 172 18.44 -0.74 5.54
CA ARG A 172 18.29 -1.23 6.92
C ARG A 172 19.53 -1.96 7.43
N ASN A 173 20.22 -2.71 6.56
CA ASN A 173 21.42 -3.47 6.94
C ASN A 173 22.69 -2.61 7.00
N GLN A 174 22.74 -1.49 6.27
CA GLN A 174 23.92 -0.62 6.18
C GLN A 174 23.88 0.57 7.16
N LEU A 175 22.75 0.79 7.84
CA LEU A 175 22.67 1.70 8.98
C LEU A 175 23.18 0.98 10.24
N LYS A 176 24.42 1.26 10.66
CA LYS A 176 24.86 0.97 12.02
C LYS A 176 23.93 1.73 12.98
N GLN A 177 23.02 1.03 13.65
CA GLN A 177 22.33 1.60 14.81
C GLN A 177 23.39 1.90 15.86
N VAL A 178 23.82 3.15 15.96
CA VAL A 178 24.57 3.61 17.13
C VAL A 178 23.59 3.54 18.29
N LYS A 179 23.67 2.45 19.07
CA LYS A 179 23.00 2.34 20.36
C LYS A 179 23.64 3.39 21.27
N LYS A 180 23.19 4.64 21.17
CA LYS A 180 23.43 5.64 22.22
C LYS A 180 22.65 5.16 23.45
N LYS A 181 23.38 4.58 24.41
CA LYS A 181 22.90 4.32 25.78
C LYS A 181 22.82 5.64 26.59
N GLU A 182 22.24 6.69 26.00
CA GLU A 182 22.07 7.99 26.68
C GLU A 182 20.58 8.30 26.96
N PHE A 183 19.64 7.42 26.55
CA PHE A 183 18.20 7.63 26.72
C PHE A 183 17.44 6.40 27.25
N THR A 184 18.13 5.46 27.90
CA THR A 184 17.50 4.45 28.76
C THR A 184 17.69 4.90 30.20
N LEU A 185 16.59 5.39 30.78
CA LEU A 185 16.33 5.65 32.18
C LEU A 185 17.28 4.89 33.12
N GLU A 186 18.08 5.63 33.90
CA GLU A 186 18.74 5.16 35.11
C GLU A 186 17.67 4.68 36.10
N GLU A 187 17.29 3.41 36.07
CA GLU A 187 16.64 2.71 37.19
C GLU A 187 16.55 1.20 36.90
N GLU A 188 17.70 0.52 36.90
CA GLU A 188 17.89 -0.87 37.38
C GLU A 188 19.32 -1.33 37.03
N ASP A 189 20.31 -0.71 37.69
CA ASP A 189 21.69 -1.24 37.68
C ASP A 189 21.81 -2.27 38.80
N LYS A 190 21.32 -3.49 38.55
CA LYS A 190 21.64 -4.65 39.40
C LYS A 190 23.07 -5.07 39.11
N GLU A 191 23.94 -4.61 40.01
CA GLU A 191 25.29 -5.07 40.31
C GLU A 191 25.69 -6.40 39.65
N LYS A 192 26.44 -6.31 38.55
CA LYS A 192 27.37 -7.37 38.16
C LYS A 192 28.77 -6.80 38.16
N LYS A 193 29.51 -7.15 39.22
CA LYS A 193 30.94 -6.79 39.37
C LYS A 193 31.71 -7.20 38.09
N PRO A 194 32.54 -6.31 37.52
CA PRO A 194 33.20 -6.59 36.24
C PRO A 194 34.30 -7.66 36.35
N ASP A 195 34.49 -8.39 35.26
CA ASP A 195 35.33 -9.59 35.09
C ASP A 195 36.85 -9.32 35.03
N TRP A 196 37.32 -8.47 35.94
CA TRP A 196 38.75 -8.30 36.26
C TRP A 196 39.02 -8.51 37.76
N SER A 197 37.98 -8.79 38.54
CA SER A 197 38.03 -9.04 39.99
C SER A 197 38.32 -10.50 40.38
N LYS A 198 38.60 -11.41 39.43
CA LYS A 198 38.99 -12.80 39.71
C LYS A 198 40.33 -13.13 39.04
N LYS A 199 41.42 -12.88 39.75
CA LYS A 199 42.75 -13.39 39.38
C LYS A 199 43.46 -13.88 40.63
N GLY A 200 43.65 -15.20 40.71
CA GLY A 200 44.55 -15.83 41.67
C GLY A 200 43.99 -17.08 42.35
N GLU A 201 43.86 -18.19 41.63
CA GLU A 201 44.18 -19.50 42.22
C GLU A 201 44.94 -20.32 41.17
N GLU A 202 46.17 -20.63 41.53
CA GLU A 202 47.16 -21.43 40.80
C GLU A 202 46.88 -22.93 40.90
N LYS A 203 47.39 -23.65 39.90
CA LYS A 203 47.79 -25.08 39.90
C LYS A 203 46.69 -26.15 39.96
N LYS A 204 46.53 -26.86 38.84
CA LYS A 204 47.34 -28.08 38.58
C LYS A 204 47.17 -28.55 37.13
N VAL A 205 48.27 -28.53 36.39
CA VAL A 205 48.44 -29.27 35.14
C VAL A 205 48.57 -30.75 35.49
N LYS A 206 47.80 -31.61 34.80
CA LYS A 206 48.17 -33.00 34.58
C LYS A 206 47.67 -33.39 33.18
N GLU A 207 48.59 -33.36 32.22
CA GLU A 207 48.49 -34.11 30.97
C GLU A 207 48.50 -35.61 31.29
N GLU A 208 47.65 -36.38 30.62
CA GLU A 208 48.06 -37.42 29.66
C GLU A 208 46.81 -38.07 29.06
N GLU A 209 46.71 -37.99 27.72
CA GLU A 209 46.04 -39.02 26.93
C GLU A 209 46.79 -40.35 27.10
N VAL A 210 46.10 -41.50 27.04
CA VAL A 210 46.27 -42.54 26.02
C VAL A 210 45.38 -43.74 26.38
N GLU A 211 44.70 -44.23 25.34
CA GLU A 211 43.81 -45.38 25.21
C GLU A 211 44.45 -46.74 25.56
N ALA A 212 43.76 -47.55 26.37
CA ALA A 212 43.69 -49.03 26.33
C ALA A 212 42.67 -49.55 27.36
#